data_AF-A0AAW5KS09-F1
#
_entry.id   AF-A0AAW5KS09-F1
#
_cell.length_a   1.000
_cell.length_b   1.000
_cell.length_c   1.000
_cell.angle_alpha   90.00
_cell.angle_beta   90.00
_cell.angle_gamma   90.00
#
_symmetry.space_group_name_H-M   'P 1'
#
loop_
_entity.id
_entity.type
_entity.pdbx_description
1 polymer ?
#
loop_
_entity_poly.entity_id
_entity_poly.type
_entity_poly.pdbx_seq_one_letter_code
_entity_poly.pdbx_strand_id
1 'polypeptide(L)'
;MQGKNNFKRILSGIMSVAMAATLLPSLPAVAEDAAEKYPYTMFAASDTEGAITINANNFCVNGNIATNGTIVSSGNMNVNGTKTENADEEMIYILKKLNYSYFSGDNVETYADDYSFEDLNININNPMDVNGTLELTGNINLNSGIKAVEDVTINGEVKNTNNSVICSETGDINIETSNVNFSGLIYAPYGDINIDTDNLNLNNVIIIGQTITIDCPSINANYSNSMAELVGTESDIEVELYAFGEYNSDANSIDMEWYTNYKNSSYEIWSSDDNVNYTSVAVVSDATTYQYPITDDFETKYFKVSLITNYGERIESVPFVVTKTEDGYSVDFLDSDGDGLPDIYENMIGTDLNNPDTDGDGLTDYQEVYITGTDPTKYDSVTEGVSDADADSDSDGLTNAQEIELGTDPRNDDTDNDGLSDYDEINIYGTDPLVPDTDGDGLKDGDEPYIGLDPTNPETFDVPDAEYVSNQTIAENSEALREINTDDSPYKMSIEIESTGYVEGNLKAKETSYSKAIRNDAILGIAPELTCGNSCNISKVVLKFNIADESVDNELNLFPDEPDLQGLKRLTIFKYFEDMNMLLPI
;
A
#
# COMPACT_ATOMS: atom_id res chain seq x y z
N MET A 1 -0.89 23.61 -18.52
CA MET A 1 0.54 23.33 -18.21
C MET A 1 0.77 22.79 -16.79
N GLN A 2 -0.26 22.66 -15.94
CA GLN A 2 -0.15 22.02 -14.61
C GLN A 2 -0.19 20.47 -14.63
N GLY A 3 -0.89 19.83 -15.58
CA GLY A 3 -0.97 18.36 -15.67
C GLY A 3 0.35 17.62 -15.96
N LYS A 4 1.31 18.26 -16.64
CA LYS A 4 2.64 17.65 -16.93
C LYS A 4 3.58 17.58 -15.72
N ASN A 5 3.33 18.35 -14.66
CA ASN A 5 4.19 18.38 -13.47
C ASN A 5 3.75 17.39 -12.38
N ASN A 6 2.47 17.01 -12.32
CA ASN A 6 1.99 15.97 -11.40
C ASN A 6 2.37 14.56 -11.88
N PHE A 7 2.33 14.29 -13.19
CA PHE A 7 2.74 13.01 -13.77
C PHE A 7 4.23 12.67 -13.50
N LYS A 8 5.13 13.66 -13.51
CA LYS A 8 6.54 13.48 -13.14
C LYS A 8 6.78 13.26 -11.64
N ARG A 9 5.86 13.71 -10.77
CA ARG A 9 5.91 13.43 -9.31
C ARG A 9 5.45 12.01 -9.00
N ILE A 10 4.44 11.50 -9.71
CA ILE A 10 3.93 10.13 -9.59
C ILE A 10 5.01 9.12 -10.03
N LEU A 11 5.65 9.37 -11.18
CA LEU A 11 6.80 8.56 -11.64
C LEU A 11 7.97 8.58 -10.63
N SER A 12 8.18 9.69 -9.91
CA SER A 12 9.23 9.79 -8.88
C SER A 12 8.88 9.11 -7.56
N GLY A 13 7.59 9.06 -7.20
CA GLY A 13 7.11 8.43 -5.95
C GLY A 13 7.27 6.92 -6.00
N ILE A 14 6.88 6.30 -7.11
CA ILE A 14 6.90 4.84 -7.27
C ILE A 14 8.29 4.34 -7.66
N MET A 15 9.06 5.09 -8.46
CA MET A 15 10.50 4.85 -8.58
C MET A 15 11.19 4.95 -7.22
N SER A 16 10.77 5.83 -6.31
CA SER A 16 11.41 5.90 -4.98
C SER A 16 11.08 4.69 -4.09
N VAL A 17 9.92 4.04 -4.26
CA VAL A 17 9.56 2.82 -3.51
C VAL A 17 10.17 1.57 -4.15
N ALA A 18 10.12 1.44 -5.48
CA ALA A 18 10.75 0.34 -6.22
C ALA A 18 12.30 0.42 -6.21
N MET A 19 12.90 1.62 -6.31
CA MET A 19 14.36 1.80 -6.20
C MET A 19 14.87 1.78 -4.76
N ALA A 20 14.04 2.04 -3.75
CA ALA A 20 14.46 1.90 -2.34
C ALA A 20 14.76 0.44 -1.96
N ALA A 21 14.27 -0.54 -2.74
CA ALA A 21 14.46 -1.95 -2.44
C ALA A 21 15.85 -2.53 -2.82
N THR A 22 16.62 -1.97 -3.78
CA THR A 22 17.98 -2.49 -4.07
C THR A 22 18.97 -1.46 -4.63
N LEU A 23 19.72 -0.79 -3.75
CA LEU A 23 21.10 -0.40 -4.08
C LEU A 23 21.99 -1.66 -3.97
N LEU A 24 21.87 -2.58 -4.93
CA LEU A 24 22.85 -3.64 -5.09
C LEU A 24 23.96 -3.15 -6.04
N PRO A 25 25.23 -3.19 -5.65
CA PRO A 25 26.32 -2.87 -6.56
C PRO A 25 26.30 -3.85 -7.73
N SER A 26 26.50 -3.32 -8.95
CA SER A 26 26.79 -4.10 -10.15
C SER A 26 27.91 -5.13 -9.86
N LEU A 27 27.54 -6.39 -9.66
CA LEU A 27 28.50 -7.47 -9.56
C LEU A 27 28.87 -7.93 -10.98
N PRO A 28 30.16 -8.17 -11.26
CA PRO A 28 30.56 -8.68 -12.56
C PRO A 28 30.03 -10.10 -12.78
N ALA A 29 29.69 -10.38 -14.03
CA ALA A 29 29.20 -11.65 -14.58
C ALA A 29 29.73 -12.89 -13.83
N VAL A 30 28.80 -13.63 -13.21
CA VAL A 30 29.03 -14.97 -12.69
C VAL A 30 28.60 -15.94 -13.77
N ALA A 31 29.49 -16.86 -14.13
CA ALA A 31 29.20 -17.95 -15.05
C ALA A 31 27.98 -18.76 -14.58
N GLU A 32 27.30 -19.39 -15.53
CA GLU A 32 26.17 -20.32 -15.36
C GLU A 32 26.45 -21.33 -14.22
N ASP A 33 26.09 -20.96 -12.98
CA ASP A 33 26.11 -21.86 -11.84
C ASP A 33 24.92 -22.81 -12.00
N ALA A 34 25.21 -24.11 -12.03
CA ALA A 34 24.16 -25.12 -11.99
C ALA A 34 23.27 -24.85 -10.77
N ALA A 35 21.95 -24.82 -10.97
CA ALA A 35 20.98 -24.56 -9.90
C ALA A 35 21.33 -25.39 -8.65
N GLU A 36 21.45 -24.72 -7.50
CA GLU A 36 21.76 -25.39 -6.25
C GLU A 36 20.61 -26.31 -5.86
N LYS A 37 20.95 -27.53 -5.44
CA LYS A 37 19.99 -28.59 -5.11
C LYS A 37 19.63 -28.53 -3.63
N TYR A 38 18.38 -28.85 -3.31
CA TYR A 38 17.95 -28.96 -1.92
C TYR A 38 18.80 -29.98 -1.14
N PRO A 39 19.41 -29.61 0.01
CA PRO A 39 20.47 -30.41 0.60
C PRO A 39 19.98 -31.57 1.48
N TYR A 40 18.69 -31.59 1.85
CA TYR A 40 18.16 -32.51 2.85
C TYR A 40 17.33 -33.65 2.24
N THR A 41 17.48 -34.85 2.79
CA THR A 41 16.56 -35.99 2.56
C THR A 41 15.31 -35.84 3.40
N MET A 42 15.46 -35.31 4.62
CA MET A 42 14.37 -35.02 5.54
C MET A 42 14.63 -33.68 6.22
N PHE A 43 13.63 -32.80 6.19
CA PHE A 43 13.68 -31.52 6.89
C PHE A 43 12.36 -31.26 7.62
N ALA A 44 12.45 -30.90 8.90
CA ALA A 44 11.31 -30.47 9.69
C ALA A 44 11.52 -29.05 10.22
N ALA A 45 10.65 -28.11 9.85
CA ALA A 45 10.81 -26.70 10.19
C ALA A 45 10.43 -26.35 11.65
N SER A 46 9.70 -27.22 12.35
CA SER A 46 9.34 -27.00 13.75
C SER A 46 10.58 -26.89 14.64
N ASP A 47 10.55 -25.95 15.59
CA ASP A 47 11.57 -25.73 16.62
C ASP A 47 11.34 -26.55 17.90
N THR A 48 10.34 -27.43 17.89
CA THR A 48 9.91 -28.19 19.07
C THR A 48 10.77 -29.43 19.33
N GLU A 49 10.70 -29.93 20.57
CA GLU A 49 11.32 -31.22 20.91
C GLU A 49 10.63 -32.35 20.14
N GLY A 50 11.42 -33.15 19.41
CA GLY A 50 10.89 -34.25 18.60
C GLY A 50 10.27 -33.83 17.27
N ALA A 51 10.61 -32.63 16.77
CA ALA A 51 10.21 -32.17 15.42
C ALA A 51 10.50 -33.21 14.32
N ILE A 52 11.53 -34.04 14.48
CA ILE A 52 11.61 -35.35 13.78
C ILE A 52 11.59 -36.46 14.82
N THR A 53 10.56 -37.29 14.80
CA THR A 53 10.39 -38.44 15.70
C THR A 53 10.40 -39.75 14.92
N ILE A 54 11.36 -40.62 15.22
CA ILE A 54 11.54 -41.91 14.56
C ILE A 54 11.40 -43.07 15.56
N ASN A 55 10.28 -43.76 15.51
CA ASN A 55 9.99 -44.95 16.30
C ASN A 55 10.41 -46.22 15.54
N ALA A 56 11.71 -46.53 15.52
CA ALA A 56 12.26 -47.68 14.80
C ALA A 56 13.40 -48.36 15.54
N ASN A 57 13.55 -49.69 15.39
CA ASN A 57 14.71 -50.41 15.94
C ASN A 57 16.01 -49.99 15.23
N ASN A 58 15.94 -49.82 13.91
CA ASN A 58 17.03 -49.36 13.07
C ASN A 58 16.53 -48.33 12.05
N PHE A 59 17.14 -47.16 12.02
CA PHE A 59 16.88 -46.09 11.06
C PHE A 59 18.17 -45.75 10.33
N CYS A 60 18.18 -45.91 9.00
CA CYS A 60 19.33 -45.58 8.16
C CYS A 60 18.93 -44.55 7.10
N VAL A 61 19.70 -43.47 6.99
CA VAL A 61 19.52 -42.45 5.94
C VAL A 61 20.83 -42.25 5.19
N ASN A 62 20.77 -42.33 3.85
CA ASN A 62 21.87 -41.99 2.96
C ASN A 62 21.64 -40.60 2.38
N GLY A 63 21.97 -39.59 3.18
CA GLY A 63 21.74 -38.17 2.90
C GLY A 63 21.70 -37.35 4.18
N ASN A 64 21.45 -36.05 4.05
CA ASN A 64 21.40 -35.13 5.20
C ASN A 64 20.00 -35.07 5.82
N ILE A 65 19.94 -34.84 7.13
CA ILE A 65 18.72 -34.60 7.89
C ILE A 65 18.93 -33.32 8.71
N ALA A 66 17.94 -32.44 8.70
CA ALA A 66 17.95 -31.24 9.52
C ALA A 66 16.58 -30.96 10.14
N THR A 67 16.58 -30.29 11.29
CA THR A 67 15.37 -29.71 11.88
C THR A 67 15.73 -28.50 12.73
N ASN A 68 14.79 -27.57 12.87
CA ASN A 68 14.92 -26.43 13.78
C ASN A 68 14.74 -26.83 15.25
N GLY A 69 14.12 -27.98 15.52
CA GLY A 69 13.92 -28.54 16.85
C GLY A 69 14.94 -29.63 17.17
N THR A 70 14.47 -30.74 17.73
CA THR A 70 15.31 -31.91 18.03
C THR A 70 14.85 -33.17 17.31
N ILE A 71 15.78 -34.12 17.14
CA ILE A 71 15.51 -35.42 16.52
C ILE A 71 15.45 -36.48 17.62
N VAL A 72 14.29 -37.12 17.77
CA VAL A 72 14.05 -38.19 18.75
C VAL A 72 14.03 -39.54 18.02
N SER A 73 14.76 -40.54 18.53
CA SER A 73 14.71 -41.90 18.01
C SER A 73 14.71 -42.94 19.11
N SER A 74 13.85 -43.96 18.99
CA SER A 74 13.71 -45.03 19.98
C SER A 74 14.75 -46.16 19.82
N GLY A 75 15.46 -46.22 18.70
CA GLY A 75 16.47 -47.24 18.39
C GLY A 75 17.74 -46.69 17.77
N ASN A 76 18.46 -47.52 17.01
CA ASN A 76 19.72 -47.11 16.40
C ASN A 76 19.47 -46.21 15.18
N MET A 77 19.99 -44.99 15.23
CA MET A 77 19.97 -44.03 14.13
C MET A 77 21.35 -43.96 13.46
N ASN A 78 21.40 -44.24 12.16
CA ASN A 78 22.60 -44.12 11.34
C ASN A 78 22.35 -43.15 10.17
N VAL A 79 23.01 -42.01 10.17
CA VAL A 79 22.91 -40.99 9.12
C VAL A 79 24.23 -40.96 8.36
N ASN A 80 24.23 -41.45 7.13
CA ASN A 80 25.36 -41.39 6.19
C ASN A 80 25.33 -40.05 5.44
N GLY A 81 25.43 -38.95 6.20
CA GLY A 81 25.34 -37.56 5.78
C GLY A 81 25.51 -36.65 7.00
N THR A 82 24.96 -35.44 6.97
CA THR A 82 24.87 -34.57 8.14
C THR A 82 23.58 -34.80 8.91
N LYS A 83 23.66 -34.69 10.24
CA LYS A 83 22.52 -34.61 11.15
C LYS A 83 22.60 -33.26 11.86
N THR A 84 21.60 -32.41 11.64
CA THR A 84 21.55 -31.06 12.23
C THR A 84 20.27 -30.91 13.06
N GLU A 85 20.41 -30.51 14.31
CA GLU A 85 19.30 -30.10 15.21
C GLU A 85 19.51 -28.62 15.52
N ASN A 86 18.43 -27.87 15.78
CA ASN A 86 18.49 -26.42 15.94
C ASN A 86 19.17 -25.74 14.74
N ALA A 87 18.76 -26.14 13.54
CA ALA A 87 19.39 -25.70 12.30
C ALA A 87 19.18 -24.19 12.01
N ASP A 88 18.07 -23.61 12.48
CA ASP A 88 17.68 -22.21 12.22
C ASP A 88 17.54 -21.93 10.71
N GLU A 89 16.91 -22.88 10.01
CA GLU A 89 16.69 -22.85 8.57
C GLU A 89 15.23 -22.47 8.26
N GLU A 90 15.01 -21.66 7.23
CA GLU A 90 13.67 -21.29 6.78
C GLU A 90 12.99 -22.46 6.03
N MET A 91 11.65 -22.50 6.07
CA MET A 91 10.87 -23.42 5.25
C MET A 91 10.98 -23.03 3.77
N ILE A 92 11.12 -24.02 2.89
CA ILE A 92 11.10 -23.80 1.44
C ILE A 92 9.68 -23.99 0.89
N TYR A 93 9.15 -22.95 0.25
CA TYR A 93 7.82 -22.95 -0.36
C TYR A 93 7.95 -23.22 -1.86
N ILE A 94 7.38 -24.31 -2.37
CA ILE A 94 7.58 -24.77 -3.77
C ILE A 94 6.29 -25.13 -4.52
N LEU A 95 5.15 -24.62 -4.06
CA LEU A 95 3.84 -24.96 -4.63
C LEU A 95 3.72 -24.62 -6.12
N LYS A 96 4.26 -23.49 -6.58
CA LYS A 96 4.31 -23.15 -8.01
C LYS A 96 5.15 -24.17 -8.78
N LYS A 97 6.34 -24.53 -8.29
CA LYS A 97 7.19 -25.56 -8.93
C LYS A 97 6.46 -26.90 -9.06
N LEU A 98 5.72 -27.31 -8.01
CA LEU A 98 4.93 -28.53 -8.02
C LEU A 98 3.76 -28.44 -9.01
N ASN A 99 3.04 -27.32 -9.02
CA ASN A 99 1.95 -27.09 -9.97
C ASN A 99 2.46 -27.18 -11.41
N TYR A 100 3.53 -26.49 -11.76
CA TYR A 100 4.10 -26.56 -13.10
C TYR A 100 4.61 -27.97 -13.46
N SER A 101 5.25 -28.67 -12.53
CA SER A 101 5.89 -29.97 -12.84
C SER A 101 4.93 -31.16 -12.84
N TYR A 102 3.89 -31.12 -12.00
CA TYR A 102 2.98 -32.25 -11.79
C TYR A 102 1.52 -31.90 -12.00
N PHE A 103 1.05 -30.72 -11.59
CA PHE A 103 -0.38 -30.40 -11.54
C PHE A 103 -0.81 -29.34 -12.58
N SER A 104 -0.09 -29.27 -13.71
CA SER A 104 -0.43 -28.41 -14.85
C SER A 104 -0.74 -29.25 -16.09
N GLY A 105 -1.80 -28.88 -16.82
CA GLY A 105 -2.19 -29.51 -18.08
C GLY A 105 -3.56 -30.21 -18.06
N ASP A 106 -4.02 -30.60 -19.26
CA ASP A 106 -5.38 -31.12 -19.50
C ASP A 106 -5.69 -32.48 -18.84
N ASN A 107 -4.67 -33.19 -18.34
CA ASN A 107 -4.80 -34.52 -17.77
C ASN A 107 -4.80 -34.55 -16.24
N VAL A 108 -4.86 -33.40 -15.57
CA VAL A 108 -4.98 -33.31 -14.11
C VAL A 108 -6.43 -33.60 -13.71
N GLU A 109 -6.62 -34.51 -12.75
CA GLU A 109 -7.92 -34.86 -12.19
C GLU A 109 -8.22 -33.91 -11.02
N THR A 110 -9.06 -32.90 -11.26
CA THR A 110 -9.38 -31.84 -10.29
C THR A 110 -10.68 -32.11 -9.52
N TYR A 111 -10.69 -31.84 -8.22
CA TYR A 111 -11.84 -31.98 -7.33
C TYR A 111 -12.04 -30.69 -6.53
N ALA A 112 -13.24 -30.10 -6.59
CA ALA A 112 -13.53 -28.77 -6.03
C ALA A 112 -13.73 -28.75 -4.50
N ASP A 113 -13.98 -29.91 -3.91
CA ASP A 113 -14.22 -30.15 -2.49
C ASP A 113 -13.47 -31.43 -2.07
N ASP A 114 -13.66 -31.86 -0.82
CA ASP A 114 -13.16 -33.12 -0.28
C ASP A 114 -13.39 -34.31 -1.22
N TYR A 115 -12.38 -35.17 -1.32
CA TYR A 115 -12.42 -36.36 -2.14
C TYR A 115 -11.92 -37.59 -1.37
N SER A 116 -12.81 -38.56 -1.19
CA SER A 116 -12.49 -39.88 -0.60
C SER A 116 -12.75 -40.98 -1.62
N PHE A 117 -11.78 -41.88 -1.80
CA PHE A 117 -11.86 -42.99 -2.74
C PHE A 117 -11.36 -44.30 -2.14
N GLU A 118 -12.20 -45.33 -2.18
CA GLU A 118 -11.90 -46.67 -1.66
C GLU A 118 -12.00 -47.72 -2.77
N ASP A 119 -10.90 -48.42 -3.04
CA ASP A 119 -10.85 -49.60 -3.91
C ASP A 119 -9.69 -50.52 -3.48
N LEU A 120 -9.78 -51.81 -3.78
CA LEU A 120 -8.70 -52.76 -3.48
C LEU A 120 -7.39 -52.38 -4.18
N ASN A 121 -7.45 -51.85 -5.41
CA ASN A 121 -6.27 -51.38 -6.14
C ASN A 121 -6.56 -50.05 -6.81
N ILE A 122 -5.85 -49.01 -6.39
CA ILE A 122 -5.97 -47.64 -6.90
C ILE A 122 -4.76 -47.38 -7.80
N ASN A 123 -4.96 -46.84 -9.01
CA ASN A 123 -3.86 -46.53 -9.93
C ASN A 123 -3.89 -45.04 -10.27
N ILE A 124 -2.95 -44.29 -9.71
CA ILE A 124 -2.84 -42.84 -9.94
C ILE A 124 -1.78 -42.62 -11.01
N ASN A 125 -2.22 -42.65 -12.28
CA ASN A 125 -1.36 -42.40 -13.44
C ASN A 125 -1.44 -40.95 -13.92
N ASN A 126 -2.53 -40.27 -13.60
CA ASN A 126 -2.72 -38.85 -13.79
C ASN A 126 -2.52 -38.14 -12.44
N PRO A 127 -2.03 -36.90 -12.45
CA PRO A 127 -2.00 -36.08 -11.24
C PRO A 127 -3.42 -35.83 -10.71
N MET A 128 -3.59 -35.82 -9.39
CA MET A 128 -4.85 -35.42 -8.73
C MET A 128 -4.65 -34.11 -7.97
N ASP A 129 -5.58 -33.17 -8.12
CA ASP A 129 -5.59 -31.87 -7.43
C ASP A 129 -6.94 -31.69 -6.70
N VAL A 130 -6.92 -31.66 -5.37
CA VAL A 130 -8.12 -31.62 -4.52
C VAL A 130 -8.15 -30.32 -3.72
N ASN A 131 -9.19 -29.52 -3.89
CA ASN A 131 -9.37 -28.22 -3.21
C ASN A 131 -9.94 -28.35 -1.77
N GLY A 132 -9.75 -29.51 -1.14
CA GLY A 132 -10.20 -29.87 0.20
C GLY A 132 -9.31 -30.99 0.74
N THR A 133 -9.88 -31.91 1.52
CA THR A 133 -9.16 -33.09 2.03
C THR A 133 -9.17 -34.25 1.02
N LEU A 134 -8.04 -34.95 0.85
CA LEU A 134 -7.91 -36.16 0.04
C LEU A 134 -7.76 -37.40 0.93
N GLU A 135 -8.63 -38.39 0.76
CA GLU A 135 -8.53 -39.70 1.41
C GLU A 135 -8.51 -40.84 0.40
N LEU A 136 -7.49 -41.70 0.44
CA LEU A 136 -7.36 -42.86 -0.43
C LEU A 136 -7.25 -44.15 0.38
N THR A 137 -8.18 -45.09 0.20
CA THR A 137 -8.19 -46.37 0.91
C THR A 137 -8.02 -47.55 -0.04
N GLY A 138 -6.87 -48.24 0.00
CA GLY A 138 -6.56 -49.29 -0.98
C GLY A 138 -5.07 -49.55 -1.23
N ASN A 139 -4.76 -50.47 -2.15
CA ASN A 139 -3.38 -50.62 -2.65
C ASN A 139 -3.12 -49.57 -3.76
N ILE A 140 -2.38 -48.52 -3.43
CA ILE A 140 -2.13 -47.36 -4.29
C ILE A 140 -0.84 -47.56 -5.10
N ASN A 141 -1.01 -47.64 -6.42
CA ASN A 141 0.06 -47.51 -7.40
C ASN A 141 0.17 -46.03 -7.80
N LEU A 142 1.07 -45.30 -7.14
CA LEU A 142 1.24 -43.87 -7.35
C LEU A 142 2.28 -43.64 -8.45
N ASN A 143 1.88 -43.40 -9.69
CA ASN A 143 2.83 -43.16 -10.79
C ASN A 143 2.94 -41.67 -11.18
N SER A 144 2.17 -40.80 -10.52
CA SER A 144 2.11 -39.34 -10.70
C SER A 144 2.12 -38.63 -9.34
N GLY A 145 1.59 -37.41 -9.25
CA GLY A 145 1.40 -36.64 -8.02
C GLY A 145 -0.03 -36.69 -7.47
N ILE A 146 -0.17 -36.56 -6.16
CA ILE A 146 -1.42 -36.21 -5.48
C ILE A 146 -1.19 -34.93 -4.67
N LYS A 147 -2.16 -34.02 -4.72
CA LYS A 147 -2.15 -32.77 -3.98
C LYS A 147 -3.52 -32.49 -3.38
N ALA A 148 -3.54 -32.00 -2.15
CA ALA A 148 -4.73 -31.51 -1.48
C ALA A 148 -4.45 -30.14 -0.84
N VAL A 149 -5.43 -29.25 -0.81
CA VAL A 149 -5.31 -27.98 -0.09
C VAL A 149 -5.22 -28.24 1.42
N GLU A 150 -6.05 -29.15 1.93
CA GLU A 150 -6.06 -29.60 3.32
C GLU A 150 -5.30 -30.94 3.46
N ASP A 151 -5.81 -31.88 4.25
CA ASP A 151 -5.09 -33.11 4.59
C ASP A 151 -5.01 -34.10 3.42
N VAL A 152 -3.92 -34.87 3.38
CA VAL A 152 -3.81 -36.08 2.55
C VAL A 152 -3.72 -37.30 3.47
N THR A 153 -4.75 -38.14 3.44
CA THR A 153 -4.80 -39.40 4.18
C THR A 153 -4.72 -40.60 3.24
N ILE A 154 -3.79 -41.52 3.52
CA ILE A 154 -3.58 -42.73 2.74
C ILE A 154 -3.71 -43.95 3.66
N ASN A 155 -4.76 -44.73 3.41
CA ASN A 155 -5.13 -45.93 4.15
C ASN A 155 -4.92 -47.18 3.28
N GLY A 156 -3.68 -47.64 3.13
CA GLY A 156 -3.35 -48.88 2.41
C GLY A 156 -1.99 -48.87 1.70
N GLU A 157 -1.62 -49.98 1.04
CA GLU A 157 -0.24 -50.14 0.52
C GLU A 157 0.12 -49.04 -0.48
N VAL A 158 1.27 -48.39 -0.30
CA VAL A 158 1.76 -47.38 -1.26
C VAL A 158 2.95 -47.96 -2.00
N LYS A 159 2.90 -47.94 -3.33
CA LYS A 159 4.07 -48.25 -4.16
C LYS A 159 4.16 -47.38 -5.40
N ASN A 160 5.39 -47.05 -5.76
CA ASN A 160 5.68 -46.43 -7.04
C ASN A 160 6.94 -46.95 -7.71
N THR A 161 7.05 -46.65 -9.00
CA THR A 161 8.21 -47.02 -9.84
C THR A 161 8.95 -45.80 -10.40
N ASN A 162 8.30 -44.63 -10.38
CA ASN A 162 8.83 -43.33 -10.80
C ASN A 162 8.85 -42.38 -9.58
N ASN A 163 9.46 -41.21 -9.72
CA ASN A 163 9.36 -40.18 -8.68
C ASN A 163 7.95 -39.56 -8.69
N SER A 164 7.26 -39.69 -7.55
CA SER A 164 5.91 -39.17 -7.33
C SER A 164 5.89 -38.05 -6.30
N VAL A 165 4.80 -37.29 -6.26
CA VAL A 165 4.59 -36.24 -5.27
C VAL A 165 3.38 -36.59 -4.40
N ILE A 166 3.52 -36.43 -3.09
CA ILE A 166 2.42 -36.38 -2.13
C ILE A 166 2.51 -35.00 -1.49
N CYS A 167 1.52 -34.15 -1.72
CA CYS A 167 1.53 -32.76 -1.29
C CYS A 167 0.26 -32.43 -0.51
N SER A 168 0.42 -31.79 0.66
CA SER A 168 -0.64 -31.03 1.30
C SER A 168 -0.22 -29.56 1.32
N GLU A 169 -1.07 -28.66 0.85
CA GLU A 169 -0.74 -27.23 0.79
C GLU A 169 -0.80 -26.57 2.17
N THR A 170 -1.77 -26.94 3.01
CA THR A 170 -1.99 -26.30 4.33
C THR A 170 -2.20 -27.28 5.48
N GLY A 171 -2.48 -28.55 5.19
CA GLY A 171 -2.81 -29.59 6.17
C GLY A 171 -1.72 -30.66 6.35
N ASP A 172 -2.13 -31.76 6.96
CA ASP A 172 -1.26 -32.87 7.34
C ASP A 172 -1.19 -33.95 6.26
N ILE A 173 -0.11 -34.74 6.27
CA ILE A 173 -0.01 -35.96 5.47
C ILE A 173 0.03 -37.15 6.42
N ASN A 174 -1.02 -37.97 6.38
CA ASN A 174 -1.16 -39.18 7.19
C ASN A 174 -1.10 -40.43 6.31
N ILE A 175 -0.11 -41.29 6.53
CA ILE A 175 0.07 -42.55 5.80
C ILE A 175 0.03 -43.70 6.80
N GLU A 176 -1.10 -44.40 6.86
CA GLU A 176 -1.35 -45.51 7.78
C GLU A 176 -1.53 -46.82 7.01
N THR A 177 -0.52 -47.69 7.02
CA THR A 177 -0.50 -48.87 6.12
C THR A 177 0.50 -49.95 6.49
N SER A 178 0.30 -51.20 6.08
CA SER A 178 1.28 -52.28 6.30
C SER A 178 2.55 -52.18 5.45
N ASN A 179 2.55 -51.43 4.34
CA ASN A 179 3.72 -51.38 3.44
C ASN A 179 3.77 -50.09 2.61
N VAL A 180 4.91 -49.40 2.69
CA VAL A 180 5.22 -48.20 1.89
C VAL A 180 6.54 -48.43 1.15
N ASN A 181 6.48 -48.38 -0.17
CA ASN A 181 7.65 -48.33 -1.05
C ASN A 181 7.57 -47.10 -1.94
N PHE A 182 8.18 -46.00 -1.52
CA PHE A 182 8.01 -44.69 -2.14
C PHE A 182 9.35 -44.10 -2.62
N SER A 183 9.28 -43.45 -3.78
CA SER A 183 10.35 -42.66 -4.40
C SER A 183 9.78 -41.32 -4.86
N GLY A 184 10.40 -40.20 -4.52
CA GLY A 184 9.88 -38.87 -4.88
C GLY A 184 9.84 -37.89 -3.72
N LEU A 185 8.77 -37.11 -3.62
CA LEU A 185 8.64 -36.02 -2.66
C LEU A 185 7.39 -36.18 -1.80
N ILE A 186 7.54 -36.05 -0.49
CA ILE A 186 6.44 -35.87 0.47
C ILE A 186 6.58 -34.46 1.05
N TYR A 187 5.58 -33.61 0.86
CA TYR A 187 5.68 -32.17 1.08
C TYR A 187 4.43 -31.61 1.78
N ALA A 188 4.59 -31.16 3.02
CA ALA A 188 3.53 -30.52 3.82
C ALA A 188 4.12 -29.29 4.54
N PRO A 189 4.37 -28.17 3.84
CA PRO A 189 5.15 -27.07 4.38
C PRO A 189 4.50 -26.37 5.60
N TYR A 190 3.20 -26.57 5.83
CA TYR A 190 2.47 -26.03 6.99
C TYR A 190 1.90 -27.10 7.92
N GLY A 191 2.03 -28.39 7.59
CA GLY A 191 1.46 -29.48 8.38
C GLY A 191 2.44 -30.57 8.75
N ASP A 192 1.95 -31.51 9.53
CA ASP A 192 2.68 -32.64 10.06
C ASP A 192 2.66 -33.83 9.08
N ILE A 193 3.77 -34.55 9.02
CA ILE A 193 3.88 -35.76 8.21
C ILE A 193 3.97 -36.97 9.14
N ASN A 194 2.93 -37.79 9.15
CA ASN A 194 2.81 -38.99 9.97
C ASN A 194 2.82 -40.24 9.08
N ILE A 195 3.81 -41.12 9.28
CA ILE A 195 3.94 -42.38 8.55
C ILE A 195 3.96 -43.53 9.56
N ASP A 196 2.86 -44.28 9.65
CA ASP A 196 2.73 -45.48 10.49
C ASP A 196 2.69 -46.72 9.59
N THR A 197 3.75 -47.54 9.63
CA THR A 197 3.83 -48.74 8.79
C THR A 197 4.69 -49.88 9.28
N ASP A 198 4.28 -51.12 9.00
CA ASP A 198 5.08 -52.32 9.27
C ASP A 198 6.36 -52.39 8.42
N ASN A 199 6.35 -51.84 7.19
CA ASN A 199 7.47 -51.89 6.25
C ASN A 199 7.62 -50.57 5.49
N LEU A 200 8.71 -49.84 5.74
CA LEU A 200 9.00 -48.57 5.06
C LEU A 200 10.28 -48.66 4.22
N ASN A 201 10.15 -48.44 2.91
CA ASN A 201 11.26 -48.34 1.97
C ASN A 201 11.17 -47.02 1.22
N LEU A 202 12.13 -46.12 1.46
CA LEU A 202 12.16 -44.78 0.88
C LEU A 202 13.37 -44.63 -0.04
N ASN A 203 13.19 -44.90 -1.34
CA ASN A 203 14.30 -44.84 -2.29
C ASN A 203 14.25 -43.55 -3.08
N ASN A 204 15.31 -42.75 -3.07
CA ASN A 204 15.33 -41.45 -3.76
C ASN A 204 14.16 -40.57 -3.31
N VAL A 205 14.10 -40.29 -2.01
CA VAL A 205 13.07 -39.46 -1.39
C VAL A 205 13.59 -38.10 -0.96
N ILE A 206 12.70 -37.12 -0.90
CA ILE A 206 12.79 -35.92 -0.04
C ILE A 206 11.50 -35.83 0.76
N ILE A 207 11.60 -35.52 2.06
CA ILE A 207 10.46 -35.29 2.95
C ILE A 207 10.64 -33.92 3.61
N ILE A 208 9.64 -33.05 3.50
CA ILE A 208 9.66 -31.69 4.05
C ILE A 208 8.31 -31.44 4.73
N GLY A 209 8.32 -31.14 6.03
CA GLY A 209 7.11 -30.83 6.79
C GLY A 209 7.35 -29.92 8.00
N GLN A 210 6.30 -29.58 8.74
CA GLN A 210 6.46 -28.91 10.04
C GLN A 210 7.07 -29.87 11.06
N THR A 211 6.45 -31.04 11.25
CA THR A 211 7.05 -32.19 11.93
C THR A 211 7.04 -33.43 11.05
N ILE A 212 7.93 -34.38 11.35
CA ILE A 212 8.00 -35.67 10.68
C ILE A 212 8.00 -36.77 11.74
N THR A 213 6.93 -37.55 11.80
CA THR A 213 6.80 -38.71 12.67
C THR A 213 6.75 -39.98 11.84
N ILE A 214 7.67 -40.91 12.11
CA ILE A 214 7.71 -42.22 11.44
C ILE A 214 7.69 -43.34 12.49
N ASP A 215 6.64 -44.17 12.48
CA ASP A 215 6.55 -45.41 13.25
C ASP A 215 6.73 -46.62 12.31
N CYS A 216 7.87 -47.31 12.44
CA CYS A 216 8.17 -48.47 11.62
C CYS A 216 9.30 -49.32 12.23
N PRO A 217 9.24 -50.67 12.21
CA PRO A 217 10.30 -51.52 12.76
C PRO A 217 11.72 -51.25 12.20
N SER A 218 11.86 -50.88 10.93
CA SER A 218 13.15 -50.56 10.30
C SER A 218 12.96 -49.68 9.06
N ILE A 219 13.84 -48.68 8.91
CA ILE A 219 13.71 -47.66 7.86
C ILE A 219 15.04 -47.53 7.10
N ASN A 220 14.94 -47.44 5.77
CA ASN A 220 16.05 -47.09 4.89
C ASN A 220 15.60 -45.97 3.94
N ALA A 221 16.18 -44.78 4.07
CA ALA A 221 15.90 -43.64 3.22
C ALA A 221 17.13 -43.22 2.40
N ASN A 222 16.96 -42.99 1.09
CA ASN A 222 18.02 -42.57 0.19
C ASN A 222 17.69 -41.20 -0.42
N TYR A 223 18.65 -40.27 -0.39
CA TYR A 223 18.49 -38.94 -0.97
C TYR A 223 18.17 -38.95 -2.48
N SER A 224 17.25 -38.08 -2.90
CA SER A 224 16.85 -37.91 -4.30
C SER A 224 17.54 -36.73 -4.99
N ASN A 225 18.41 -36.99 -5.97
CA ASN A 225 18.99 -35.89 -6.76
C ASN A 225 17.94 -35.15 -7.60
N SER A 226 17.03 -35.90 -8.22
CA SER A 226 15.99 -35.35 -9.09
C SER A 226 14.95 -34.53 -8.33
N MET A 227 14.54 -34.97 -7.13
CA MET A 227 13.63 -34.15 -6.34
C MET A 227 14.35 -32.97 -5.72
N ALA A 228 15.65 -33.08 -5.42
CA ALA A 228 16.41 -31.95 -4.90
C ALA A 228 16.60 -30.83 -5.93
N GLU A 229 16.71 -31.19 -7.22
CA GLU A 229 16.69 -30.23 -8.33
C GLU A 229 15.33 -29.54 -8.45
N LEU A 230 14.22 -30.29 -8.28
CA LEU A 230 12.87 -29.72 -8.28
C LEU A 230 12.63 -28.78 -7.11
N VAL A 231 13.06 -29.15 -5.91
CA VAL A 231 12.88 -28.34 -4.69
C VAL A 231 13.77 -27.08 -4.77
N GLY A 232 15.05 -27.24 -5.15
CA GLY A 232 16.01 -26.15 -5.19
C GLY A 232 16.37 -25.60 -3.80
N THR A 233 16.96 -24.42 -3.74
CA THR A 233 17.36 -23.77 -2.47
C THR A 233 16.56 -22.50 -2.16
N GLU A 234 15.76 -22.00 -3.09
CA GLU A 234 14.97 -20.78 -2.95
C GLU A 234 13.47 -21.09 -3.02
N SER A 235 12.69 -20.44 -2.16
CA SER A 235 11.22 -20.48 -2.19
C SER A 235 10.67 -19.82 -3.46
N ASP A 236 9.45 -20.19 -3.81
CA ASP A 236 8.67 -19.55 -4.86
C ASP A 236 8.35 -18.11 -4.46
N ILE A 237 8.38 -17.22 -5.44
CA ILE A 237 8.00 -15.81 -5.29
C ILE A 237 6.96 -15.43 -6.34
N GLU A 238 6.20 -14.37 -6.08
CA GLU A 238 5.49 -13.67 -7.14
C GLU A 238 6.51 -12.93 -7.99
N VAL A 239 6.52 -13.23 -9.29
CA VAL A 239 7.47 -12.64 -10.21
C VAL A 239 6.87 -11.38 -10.82
N GLU A 240 7.44 -10.24 -10.46
CA GLU A 240 7.10 -8.96 -11.05
C GLU A 240 7.99 -8.72 -12.27
N LEU A 241 7.40 -8.27 -13.38
CA LEU A 241 8.13 -7.89 -14.59
C LEU A 241 7.47 -6.67 -15.22
N TYR A 242 8.18 -5.55 -15.23
CA TYR A 242 7.72 -4.29 -15.81
C TYR A 242 8.66 -3.85 -16.92
N ALA A 243 8.11 -3.42 -18.06
CA ALA A 243 8.89 -2.96 -19.20
C ALA A 243 8.47 -1.55 -19.61
N PHE A 244 9.44 -0.77 -20.05
CA PHE A 244 9.29 0.64 -20.41
C PHE A 244 10.04 0.92 -21.70
N GLY A 245 9.62 1.97 -22.40
CA GLY A 245 10.30 2.44 -23.61
C GLY A 245 10.44 3.95 -23.64
N GLU A 246 11.49 4.42 -24.30
CA GLU A 246 11.70 5.83 -24.64
C GLU A 246 12.06 5.94 -26.13
N TYR A 247 11.47 6.90 -26.83
CA TYR A 247 11.83 7.16 -28.22
C TYR A 247 13.14 7.97 -28.29
N ASN A 248 14.18 7.37 -28.88
CA ASN A 248 15.46 8.00 -29.12
C ASN A 248 15.52 8.54 -30.56
N SER A 249 15.31 9.85 -30.69
CA SER A 249 15.29 10.53 -32.00
C SER A 249 16.65 10.58 -32.72
N ASP A 250 17.77 10.55 -31.99
CA ASP A 250 19.11 10.57 -32.58
C ASP A 250 19.46 9.23 -33.24
N ALA A 251 19.08 8.13 -32.61
CA ALA A 251 19.30 6.77 -33.09
C ALA A 251 18.15 6.24 -33.97
N ASN A 252 17.01 6.94 -34.00
CA ASN A 252 15.75 6.48 -34.57
C ASN A 252 15.37 5.08 -34.05
N SER A 253 15.28 4.96 -32.72
CA SER A 253 15.03 3.70 -32.02
C SER A 253 14.07 3.87 -30.86
N ILE A 254 13.53 2.75 -30.37
CA ILE A 254 12.89 2.66 -29.05
C ILE A 254 13.91 2.03 -28.09
N ASP A 255 14.36 2.81 -27.12
CA ASP A 255 15.24 2.35 -26.06
C ASP A 255 14.37 1.76 -24.96
N MET A 256 14.52 0.46 -24.71
CA MET A 256 13.67 -0.31 -23.82
C MET A 256 14.45 -0.69 -22.57
N GLU A 257 13.80 -0.61 -21.41
CA GLU A 257 14.33 -1.03 -20.11
C GLU A 257 13.27 -1.83 -19.36
N TRP A 258 13.69 -2.81 -18.56
CA TRP A 258 12.77 -3.58 -17.73
C TRP A 258 13.34 -3.86 -16.34
N TYR A 259 12.43 -4.02 -15.39
CA TYR A 259 12.70 -4.40 -14.01
C TYR A 259 12.01 -5.73 -13.69
N THR A 260 12.69 -6.55 -12.89
CA THR A 260 12.08 -7.73 -12.29
C THR A 260 12.69 -8.01 -10.92
N ASN A 261 11.88 -8.52 -10.01
CA ASN A 261 12.33 -9.05 -8.72
C ASN A 261 12.91 -10.48 -8.83
N TYR A 262 12.87 -11.08 -10.03
CA TYR A 262 13.32 -12.44 -10.28
C TYR A 262 14.63 -12.47 -11.09
N LYS A 263 15.64 -13.15 -10.55
CA LYS A 263 16.94 -13.27 -11.21
C LYS A 263 16.81 -14.19 -12.43
N ASN A 264 16.91 -13.60 -13.62
CA ASN A 264 16.96 -14.35 -14.88
C ASN A 264 18.17 -13.96 -15.73
N SER A 265 18.69 -14.93 -16.48
CA SER A 265 19.80 -14.71 -17.42
C SER A 265 19.32 -14.44 -18.84
N SER A 266 18.05 -14.67 -19.15
CA SER A 266 17.50 -14.51 -20.50
C SER A 266 16.13 -13.85 -20.49
N TYR A 267 15.96 -12.84 -21.34
CA TYR A 267 14.72 -12.12 -21.55
C TYR A 267 14.37 -12.11 -23.04
N GLU A 268 13.09 -12.28 -23.35
CA GLU A 268 12.59 -12.25 -24.72
C GLU A 268 11.73 -11.02 -24.92
N ILE A 269 12.06 -10.22 -25.94
CA ILE A 269 11.37 -9.00 -26.30
C ILE A 269 10.39 -9.32 -27.42
N TRP A 270 9.17 -8.83 -27.25
CA TRP A 270 8.07 -9.06 -28.17
C TRP A 270 7.58 -7.74 -28.73
N SER A 271 7.12 -7.77 -29.99
CA SER A 271 6.37 -6.67 -30.58
C SER A 271 5.10 -7.15 -31.24
N SER A 272 4.08 -6.29 -31.27
CA SER A 272 2.80 -6.52 -31.96
C SER A 272 2.32 -5.24 -32.62
N ASP A 273 1.61 -5.37 -33.74
CA ASP A 273 0.95 -4.25 -34.42
C ASP A 273 -0.52 -4.08 -33.98
N ASP A 274 -1.10 -5.07 -33.28
CA ASP A 274 -2.53 -5.13 -32.93
C ASP A 274 -2.79 -5.46 -31.45
N ASN A 275 -1.73 -5.47 -30.62
CA ASN A 275 -1.76 -5.89 -29.22
C ASN A 275 -2.27 -7.33 -28.95
N VAL A 276 -2.38 -8.17 -29.99
CA VAL A 276 -2.86 -9.55 -29.87
C VAL A 276 -1.81 -10.54 -30.40
N ASN A 277 -1.29 -10.29 -31.61
CA ASN A 277 -0.38 -11.17 -32.31
C ASN A 277 1.08 -10.74 -32.10
N TYR A 278 1.67 -11.23 -31.01
CA TYR A 278 3.06 -10.92 -30.68
C TYR A 278 4.07 -11.77 -31.43
N THR A 279 5.16 -11.13 -31.84
CA THR A 279 6.32 -11.77 -32.47
C THR A 279 7.60 -11.43 -31.71
N SER A 280 8.44 -12.44 -31.51
CA SER A 280 9.75 -12.28 -30.85
C SER A 280 10.67 -11.43 -31.74
N VAL A 281 11.16 -10.31 -31.21
CA VAL A 281 12.08 -9.40 -31.91
C VAL A 281 13.52 -9.63 -31.51
N ALA A 282 13.76 -10.03 -30.26
CA ALA A 282 15.08 -10.34 -29.74
C ALA A 282 15.02 -11.23 -28.51
N VAL A 283 16.10 -11.97 -28.28
CA VAL A 283 16.41 -12.62 -27.00
C VAL A 283 17.70 -12.01 -26.50
N VAL A 284 17.65 -11.45 -25.29
CA VAL A 284 18.74 -10.71 -24.66
C VAL A 284 19.19 -11.49 -23.43
N SER A 285 20.51 -11.65 -23.29
CA SER A 285 21.12 -12.38 -22.17
C SER A 285 21.90 -11.42 -21.27
N ASP A 286 21.77 -11.62 -19.96
CA ASP A 286 22.48 -10.88 -18.91
C ASP A 286 22.39 -9.34 -19.04
N ALA A 287 21.25 -8.85 -19.53
CA ALA A 287 20.97 -7.43 -19.72
C ALA A 287 19.49 -7.12 -19.42
N THR A 288 19.25 -5.88 -18.99
CA THR A 288 17.92 -5.33 -18.65
C THR A 288 17.48 -4.23 -19.61
N THR A 289 18.20 -4.07 -20.72
CA THR A 289 17.92 -3.05 -21.74
C THR A 289 18.04 -3.62 -23.13
N TYR A 290 17.28 -3.04 -24.06
CA TYR A 290 17.33 -3.38 -25.48
C TYR A 290 17.00 -2.16 -26.32
N GLN A 291 17.76 -1.91 -27.39
CA GLN A 291 17.47 -0.84 -28.34
C GLN A 291 16.83 -1.44 -29.59
N TYR A 292 15.55 -1.14 -29.82
CA TYR A 292 14.82 -1.55 -31.01
C TYR A 292 14.99 -0.52 -32.14
N PRO A 293 15.72 -0.83 -33.22
CA PRO A 293 15.90 0.11 -34.34
C PRO A 293 14.63 0.22 -35.17
N ILE A 294 14.17 1.45 -35.44
CA ILE A 294 13.03 1.71 -36.32
C ILE A 294 13.56 1.77 -37.76
N THR A 295 13.40 0.66 -38.50
CA THR A 295 13.82 0.57 -39.91
C THR A 295 12.73 0.98 -40.89
N ASP A 296 11.47 0.78 -40.51
CA ASP A 296 10.28 1.10 -41.28
C ASP A 296 9.29 1.82 -40.37
N ASP A 297 8.64 2.86 -40.90
CA ASP A 297 7.64 3.62 -40.15
C ASP A 297 6.39 2.77 -39.86
N PHE A 298 5.81 2.95 -38.68
CA PHE A 298 4.54 2.36 -38.27
C PHE A 298 3.67 3.41 -37.59
N GLU A 299 2.34 3.20 -37.54
CA GLU A 299 1.43 4.13 -36.86
C GLU A 299 1.37 3.84 -35.36
N THR A 300 1.16 2.58 -34.99
CA THR A 300 1.15 2.11 -33.60
C THR A 300 1.82 0.75 -33.51
N LYS A 301 2.56 0.52 -32.42
CA LYS A 301 3.20 -0.77 -32.12
C LYS A 301 3.25 -0.97 -30.60
N TYR A 302 3.05 -2.19 -30.17
CA TYR A 302 3.06 -2.60 -28.77
C TYR A 302 4.30 -3.41 -28.50
N PHE A 303 4.88 -3.23 -27.32
CA PHE A 303 6.04 -3.98 -26.91
C PHE A 303 5.90 -4.50 -25.50
N LYS A 304 6.38 -5.73 -25.26
CA LYS A 304 6.49 -6.31 -23.93
C LYS A 304 7.75 -7.15 -23.81
N VAL A 305 8.15 -7.40 -22.57
CA VAL A 305 9.26 -8.29 -22.24
C VAL A 305 8.68 -9.53 -21.56
N SER A 306 9.29 -10.68 -21.79
CA SER A 306 8.96 -11.89 -21.06
C SER A 306 10.22 -12.57 -20.54
N LEU A 307 10.05 -13.34 -19.48
CA LEU A 307 11.08 -14.21 -18.92
C LEU A 307 10.49 -15.59 -18.69
N ILE A 308 11.34 -16.62 -18.62
CA ILE A 308 10.93 -17.97 -18.23
C ILE A 308 11.59 -18.29 -16.89
N THR A 309 10.80 -18.62 -15.87
CA THR A 309 11.31 -19.01 -14.56
C THR A 309 12.04 -20.34 -14.63
N ASN A 310 12.83 -20.67 -13.62
CA ASN A 310 13.55 -21.94 -13.49
C ASN A 310 12.63 -23.17 -13.44
N TYR A 311 11.34 -22.98 -13.20
CA TYR A 311 10.32 -24.04 -13.22
C TYR A 311 9.39 -24.00 -14.46
N GLY A 312 9.71 -23.16 -15.45
CA GLY A 312 9.10 -23.21 -16.78
C GLY A 312 7.91 -22.27 -16.99
N GLU A 313 7.54 -21.48 -15.99
CA GLU A 313 6.51 -20.44 -16.10
C GLU A 313 7.00 -19.30 -16.98
N ARG A 314 6.18 -18.86 -17.94
CA ARG A 314 6.43 -17.64 -18.71
C ARG A 314 5.75 -16.47 -18.03
N ILE A 315 6.54 -15.50 -17.61
CA ILE A 315 6.05 -14.22 -17.09
C ILE A 315 6.20 -13.17 -18.17
N GLU A 316 5.17 -12.35 -18.38
CA GLU A 316 5.16 -11.28 -19.37
C GLU A 316 4.85 -9.95 -18.69
N SER A 317 5.53 -8.89 -19.10
CA SER A 317 5.15 -7.54 -18.69
C SER A 317 3.85 -7.12 -19.36
N VAL A 318 3.13 -6.22 -18.70
CA VAL A 318 2.15 -5.36 -19.39
C VAL A 318 2.85 -4.67 -20.56
N PRO A 319 2.25 -4.63 -21.76
CA PRO A 319 2.84 -3.96 -22.89
C PRO A 319 2.79 -2.44 -22.73
N PHE A 320 3.79 -1.75 -23.25
CA PHE A 320 3.70 -0.32 -23.52
C PHE A 320 3.42 -0.08 -25.00
N VAL A 321 2.80 1.06 -25.30
CA VAL A 321 2.38 1.43 -26.65
C VAL A 321 3.27 2.53 -27.21
N VAL A 322 3.65 2.38 -28.47
CA VAL A 322 4.45 3.34 -29.23
C VAL A 322 3.61 3.84 -30.40
N THR A 323 3.32 5.14 -30.44
CA THR A 323 2.46 5.76 -31.44
C THR A 323 3.19 6.86 -32.20
N LYS A 324 3.04 6.91 -33.51
CA LYS A 324 3.64 7.93 -34.37
C LYS A 324 3.07 9.31 -34.07
N THR A 325 3.93 10.32 -34.03
CA THR A 325 3.58 11.73 -33.85
C THR A 325 4.23 12.59 -34.95
N GLU A 326 3.92 13.89 -34.97
CA GLU A 326 4.55 14.83 -35.91
C GLU A 326 6.08 14.93 -35.70
N ASP A 327 6.55 14.68 -34.48
CA ASP A 327 7.95 14.80 -34.06
C ASP A 327 8.67 13.44 -33.91
N GLY A 328 8.07 12.34 -34.40
CA GLY A 328 8.63 10.99 -34.33
C GLY A 328 7.65 10.01 -33.69
N TYR A 329 7.94 9.55 -32.47
CA TYR A 329 7.10 8.60 -31.74
C TYR A 329 6.89 9.03 -30.28
N SER A 330 5.67 8.83 -29.77
CA SER A 330 5.33 8.86 -28.35
C SER A 330 5.39 7.44 -27.80
N VAL A 331 5.79 7.31 -26.54
CA VAL A 331 5.72 6.05 -25.80
C VAL A 331 4.86 6.29 -24.58
N ASP A 332 3.79 5.52 -24.46
CA ASP A 332 2.78 5.65 -23.42
C ASP A 332 2.53 4.26 -22.80
N PHE A 333 1.98 4.23 -21.58
CA PHE A 333 1.51 2.98 -21.00
C PHE A 333 0.21 2.54 -21.67
N LEU A 334 -0.02 1.23 -21.72
CA LEU A 334 -1.34 0.74 -22.11
C LEU A 334 -2.36 1.11 -21.04
N ASP A 335 -3.54 1.51 -21.51
CA ASP A 335 -4.73 1.87 -20.77
C ASP A 335 -5.89 1.30 -21.60
N SER A 336 -6.30 0.08 -21.26
CA SER A 336 -7.08 -0.80 -22.10
C SER A 336 -8.57 -0.44 -22.15
N ASP A 337 -9.13 0.11 -21.06
CA ASP A 337 -10.49 0.62 -21.02
C ASP A 337 -10.59 2.15 -21.18
N GLY A 338 -9.48 2.87 -21.07
CA GLY A 338 -9.39 4.30 -21.36
C GLY A 338 -9.95 5.18 -20.25
N ASP A 339 -9.98 4.71 -19.00
CA ASP A 339 -10.41 5.49 -17.84
C ASP A 339 -9.32 6.48 -17.35
N GLY A 340 -8.08 6.29 -17.80
CA GLY A 340 -6.91 7.09 -17.45
C GLY A 340 -5.98 6.45 -16.41
N LEU A 341 -6.31 5.27 -15.87
CA LEU A 341 -5.49 4.42 -15.02
C LEU A 341 -4.81 3.34 -15.88
N PRO A 342 -3.49 3.43 -16.09
CA PRO A 342 -2.81 2.46 -16.95
C PRO A 342 -2.86 1.01 -16.44
N ASP A 343 -2.96 0.03 -17.34
CA ASP A 343 -2.99 -1.42 -17.07
C ASP A 343 -1.91 -1.92 -16.10
N ILE A 344 -0.73 -1.29 -16.14
CA ILE A 344 0.37 -1.61 -15.23
C ILE A 344 0.01 -1.32 -13.76
N TYR A 345 -0.74 -0.25 -13.50
CA TYR A 345 -1.23 0.09 -12.18
C TYR A 345 -2.43 -0.74 -11.79
N GLU A 346 -3.35 -0.97 -12.73
CA GLU A 346 -4.51 -1.82 -12.50
C GLU A 346 -4.12 -3.23 -12.05
N ASN A 347 -3.14 -3.86 -12.73
CA ASN A 347 -2.59 -5.15 -12.31
C ASN A 347 -1.97 -5.12 -10.90
N MET A 348 -1.40 -3.99 -10.49
CA MET A 348 -0.80 -3.84 -9.16
C MET A 348 -1.85 -3.71 -8.06
N ILE A 349 -2.98 -3.04 -8.33
CA ILE A 349 -4.03 -2.78 -7.35
C ILE A 349 -5.20 -3.77 -7.44
N GLY A 350 -5.25 -4.59 -8.50
CA GLY A 350 -6.22 -5.66 -8.67
C GLY A 350 -7.53 -5.25 -9.34
N THR A 351 -7.54 -4.17 -10.12
CA THR A 351 -8.70 -3.75 -10.93
C THR A 351 -8.78 -4.49 -12.26
N ASP A 352 -9.94 -4.44 -12.91
CA ASP A 352 -10.19 -5.12 -14.19
C ASP A 352 -9.78 -4.24 -15.38
N LEU A 353 -8.67 -4.60 -16.03
CA LEU A 353 -8.07 -3.96 -17.22
C LEU A 353 -9.01 -3.60 -18.37
N ASN A 354 -10.25 -4.10 -18.39
CA ASN A 354 -11.20 -3.84 -19.48
C ASN A 354 -12.51 -3.24 -18.97
N ASN A 355 -12.55 -2.81 -17.71
CA ASN A 355 -13.72 -2.26 -17.08
C ASN A 355 -13.35 -1.01 -16.28
N PRO A 356 -13.72 0.19 -16.76
CA PRO A 356 -13.23 1.46 -16.21
C PRO A 356 -13.75 1.76 -14.79
N ASP A 357 -14.65 0.96 -14.26
CA ASP A 357 -15.31 1.08 -12.94
C ASP A 357 -15.45 -0.35 -12.41
N THR A 358 -14.40 -0.83 -11.72
CA THR A 358 -14.21 -2.25 -11.40
C THR A 358 -15.30 -2.79 -10.48
N ASP A 359 -15.73 -2.02 -9.49
CA ASP A 359 -16.74 -2.42 -8.53
C ASP A 359 -18.18 -1.96 -8.87
N GLY A 360 -18.33 -1.09 -9.87
CA GLY A 360 -19.59 -0.65 -10.43
C GLY A 360 -20.32 0.37 -9.56
N ASP A 361 -19.60 1.19 -8.80
CA ASP A 361 -20.17 2.14 -7.86
C ASP A 361 -20.53 3.50 -8.47
N GLY A 362 -20.02 3.77 -9.68
CA GLY A 362 -20.24 5.01 -10.44
C GLY A 362 -19.02 5.94 -10.56
N LEU A 363 -17.91 5.63 -9.89
CA LEU A 363 -16.61 6.26 -10.09
C LEU A 363 -15.73 5.34 -10.96
N THR A 364 -14.88 5.94 -11.79
CA THR A 364 -13.88 5.13 -12.50
C THR A 364 -12.70 4.80 -11.58
N ASP A 365 -11.99 3.70 -11.84
CA ASP A 365 -10.82 3.28 -11.04
C ASP A 365 -9.78 4.42 -10.92
N TYR A 366 -9.57 5.19 -12.00
CA TYR A 366 -8.76 6.41 -11.99
C TYR A 366 -9.24 7.47 -11.00
N GLN A 367 -10.54 7.77 -10.98
CA GLN A 367 -11.15 8.78 -10.11
C GLN A 367 -11.00 8.38 -8.65
N GLU A 368 -11.18 7.10 -8.36
CA GLU A 368 -11.05 6.56 -7.03
C GLU A 368 -9.60 6.66 -6.52
N VAL A 369 -8.64 6.25 -7.33
CA VAL A 369 -7.23 6.28 -6.95
C VAL A 369 -6.69 7.71 -6.82
N TYR A 370 -7.07 8.62 -7.72
CA TYR A 370 -6.42 9.92 -7.86
C TYR A 370 -7.23 11.13 -7.42
N ILE A 371 -8.55 11.01 -7.25
CA ILE A 371 -9.43 12.11 -6.86
C ILE A 371 -9.96 11.88 -5.44
N THR A 372 -10.76 10.83 -5.22
CA THR A 372 -11.41 10.58 -3.93
C THR A 372 -10.50 9.85 -2.94
N GLY A 373 -9.55 9.04 -3.42
CA GLY A 373 -8.72 8.17 -2.59
C GLY A 373 -9.48 6.97 -2.00
N THR A 374 -10.54 6.51 -2.66
CA THR A 374 -11.34 5.33 -2.32
C THR A 374 -10.69 4.04 -2.84
N ASP A 375 -11.23 2.88 -2.46
CA ASP A 375 -10.73 1.56 -2.89
C ASP A 375 -11.51 1.06 -4.11
N PRO A 376 -10.92 1.05 -5.33
CA PRO A 376 -11.63 0.77 -6.58
C PRO A 376 -12.09 -0.68 -6.76
N THR A 377 -11.87 -1.51 -5.73
CA THR A 377 -12.32 -2.90 -5.71
C THR A 377 -13.50 -3.11 -4.78
N LYS A 378 -14.05 -2.03 -4.19
CA LYS A 378 -15.09 -2.07 -3.16
C LYS A 378 -16.08 -0.94 -3.32
N TYR A 379 -17.28 -1.35 -3.75
CA TYR A 379 -18.44 -0.50 -3.97
C TYR A 379 -18.69 0.58 -2.90
N ASP A 380 -18.45 0.30 -1.61
CA ASP A 380 -18.71 1.18 -0.47
C ASP A 380 -17.51 1.29 0.51
N SER A 381 -16.34 1.65 0.00
CA SER A 381 -15.08 1.62 0.75
C SER A 381 -15.01 2.62 1.92
N VAL A 382 -15.73 3.75 1.85
CA VAL A 382 -15.73 4.77 2.92
C VAL A 382 -16.97 4.76 3.80
N THR A 383 -18.16 4.51 3.22
CA THR A 383 -19.44 4.54 3.95
C THR A 383 -20.28 3.31 3.64
N GLU A 384 -20.30 2.35 4.57
CA GLU A 384 -21.07 1.10 4.46
C GLU A 384 -22.52 1.31 3.97
N GLY A 385 -22.83 0.71 2.82
CA GLY A 385 -24.14 0.76 2.16
C GLY A 385 -24.41 1.98 1.29
N VAL A 386 -23.44 2.88 1.10
CA VAL A 386 -23.49 4.03 0.18
C VAL A 386 -22.33 3.87 -0.80
N SER A 387 -22.56 3.98 -2.11
CA SER A 387 -21.44 3.90 -3.05
C SER A 387 -20.44 5.02 -2.80
N ASP A 388 -19.17 4.82 -3.13
CA ASP A 388 -18.17 5.88 -3.01
C ASP A 388 -18.51 7.05 -3.95
N ALA A 389 -19.18 6.84 -5.07
CA ALA A 389 -19.77 7.90 -5.88
C ALA A 389 -20.83 8.77 -5.15
N ASP A 390 -21.68 8.14 -4.32
CA ASP A 390 -22.77 8.78 -3.59
C ASP A 390 -22.34 9.22 -2.16
N ALA A 391 -21.13 8.88 -1.74
CA ALA A 391 -20.56 9.29 -0.47
C ALA A 391 -20.24 10.80 -0.47
N ASP A 392 -20.30 11.40 0.70
CA ASP A 392 -19.98 12.81 0.98
C ASP A 392 -18.77 12.81 1.92
N SER A 393 -17.57 12.79 1.34
CA SER A 393 -16.35 12.38 2.07
C SER A 393 -15.80 13.46 2.99
N ASP A 394 -16.06 14.74 2.68
CA ASP A 394 -15.72 15.88 3.53
C ASP A 394 -16.91 16.43 4.33
N SER A 395 -18.12 15.92 4.08
CA SER A 395 -19.34 16.25 4.82
C SER A 395 -19.85 17.67 4.60
N ASP A 396 -19.62 18.24 3.41
CA ASP A 396 -20.10 19.56 3.02
C ASP A 396 -21.56 19.55 2.52
N GLY A 397 -22.05 18.38 2.09
CA GLY A 397 -23.41 18.16 1.57
C GLY A 397 -23.51 17.88 0.07
N LEU A 398 -22.39 17.86 -0.66
CA LEU A 398 -22.27 17.34 -2.02
C LEU A 398 -21.74 15.90 -2.00
N THR A 399 -22.10 15.10 -3.00
CA THR A 399 -21.49 13.76 -3.14
C THR A 399 -20.21 13.85 -3.98
N ASN A 400 -19.30 12.88 -3.79
CA ASN A 400 -18.06 12.78 -4.54
C ASN A 400 -18.28 12.91 -6.07
N ALA A 401 -19.31 12.23 -6.61
CA ALA A 401 -19.65 12.32 -8.02
C ALA A 401 -20.13 13.72 -8.46
N GLN A 402 -20.87 14.43 -7.61
CA GLN A 402 -21.30 15.81 -7.89
C GLN A 402 -20.10 16.75 -7.92
N GLU A 403 -19.20 16.61 -6.95
CA GLU A 403 -18.01 17.43 -6.84
C GLU A 403 -17.04 17.21 -8.02
N ILE A 404 -16.85 15.96 -8.44
CA ILE A 404 -16.09 15.64 -9.65
C ILE A 404 -16.71 16.30 -10.90
N GLU A 405 -18.05 16.34 -11.02
CA GLU A 405 -18.74 17.02 -12.13
C GLU A 405 -18.55 18.55 -12.07
N LEU A 406 -18.52 19.13 -10.88
CA LEU A 406 -18.32 20.56 -10.63
C LEU A 406 -16.85 20.98 -10.75
N GLY A 407 -15.92 20.04 -10.59
CA GLY A 407 -14.48 20.29 -10.56
C GLY A 407 -13.96 20.75 -9.20
N THR A 408 -14.76 20.60 -8.14
CA THR A 408 -14.35 20.78 -6.74
C THR A 408 -13.54 19.57 -6.23
N ASP A 409 -12.89 19.67 -5.08
CA ASP A 409 -12.10 18.58 -4.48
C ASP A 409 -12.96 17.77 -3.49
N PRO A 410 -13.33 16.50 -3.79
CA PRO A 410 -14.24 15.69 -2.97
C PRO A 410 -13.85 15.37 -1.52
N ARG A 411 -12.78 16.00 -1.04
CA ARG A 411 -12.16 15.75 0.26
C ARG A 411 -11.84 17.05 0.96
N ASN A 412 -12.39 18.16 0.48
CA ASN A 412 -12.14 19.49 0.97
C ASN A 412 -13.41 20.32 0.80
N ASP A 413 -14.07 20.56 1.93
CA ASP A 413 -15.38 21.21 2.01
C ASP A 413 -15.42 22.63 1.44
N ASP A 414 -14.27 23.29 1.32
CA ASP A 414 -14.07 24.65 0.78
C ASP A 414 -12.92 24.62 -0.23
N THR A 415 -13.23 24.35 -1.50
CA THR A 415 -12.23 24.06 -2.55
C THR A 415 -11.25 25.22 -2.76
N ASP A 416 -11.74 26.45 -2.74
CA ASP A 416 -10.93 27.63 -3.05
C ASP A 416 -10.40 28.38 -1.80
N ASN A 417 -10.79 27.91 -0.61
CA ASN A 417 -10.36 28.34 0.70
C ASN A 417 -10.75 29.79 1.02
N ASP A 418 -11.98 30.17 0.71
CA ASP A 418 -12.51 31.49 0.95
C ASP A 418 -13.31 31.64 2.25
N GLY A 419 -13.80 30.53 2.81
CA GLY A 419 -14.58 30.45 4.02
C GLY A 419 -16.05 30.04 3.85
N LEU A 420 -16.53 29.83 2.62
CA LEU A 420 -17.78 29.12 2.33
C LEU A 420 -17.49 27.69 1.93
N SER A 421 -18.42 26.77 2.22
CA SER A 421 -18.30 25.43 1.67
C SER A 421 -18.81 25.38 0.23
N ASP A 422 -18.30 24.45 -0.58
CA ASP A 422 -18.68 24.31 -1.99
C ASP A 422 -20.21 24.16 -2.13
N TYR A 423 -20.84 23.39 -1.22
CA TYR A 423 -22.30 23.31 -1.11
C TYR A 423 -22.98 24.68 -0.86
N ASP A 424 -22.49 25.47 0.09
CA ASP A 424 -23.07 26.76 0.48
C ASP A 424 -22.94 27.76 -0.67
N GLU A 425 -21.80 27.78 -1.34
CA GLU A 425 -21.56 28.59 -2.53
C GLU A 425 -22.56 28.30 -3.63
N ILE A 426 -22.79 27.03 -3.97
CA ILE A 426 -23.70 26.65 -5.05
C ILE A 426 -25.17 26.86 -4.67
N ASN A 427 -25.55 26.44 -3.45
CA ASN A 427 -26.97 26.30 -3.09
C ASN A 427 -27.53 27.46 -2.27
N ILE A 428 -26.68 28.26 -1.62
CA ILE A 428 -27.10 29.36 -0.76
C ILE A 428 -26.73 30.72 -1.37
N TYR A 429 -25.47 30.90 -1.76
CA TYR A 429 -24.94 32.21 -2.15
C TYR A 429 -24.93 32.45 -3.67
N GLY A 430 -24.79 31.40 -4.47
CA GLY A 430 -24.71 31.48 -5.93
C GLY A 430 -23.34 31.96 -6.44
N THR A 431 -22.27 31.68 -5.68
CA THR A 431 -20.87 31.99 -6.01
C THR A 431 -20.22 30.82 -6.78
N ASP A 432 -18.99 31.01 -7.27
CA ASP A 432 -18.22 29.99 -7.99
C ASP A 432 -17.21 29.33 -7.03
N PRO A 433 -17.37 28.05 -6.65
CA PRO A 433 -16.56 27.39 -5.62
C PRO A 433 -15.09 27.14 -5.99
N LEU A 434 -14.69 27.63 -7.16
CA LEU A 434 -13.32 27.60 -7.65
C LEU A 434 -12.65 28.99 -7.65
N VAL A 435 -13.36 30.02 -7.18
CA VAL A 435 -12.97 31.43 -7.27
C VAL A 435 -13.26 32.16 -5.94
N PRO A 436 -12.23 32.46 -5.13
CA PRO A 436 -12.43 33.00 -3.77
C PRO A 436 -13.06 34.40 -3.65
N ASP A 437 -13.45 35.01 -4.75
CA ASP A 437 -13.93 36.39 -4.94
C ASP A 437 -14.66 36.41 -6.28
N THR A 438 -15.91 35.94 -6.29
CA THR A 438 -16.70 35.68 -7.49
C THR A 438 -16.98 36.96 -8.27
N ASP A 439 -17.24 38.06 -7.58
CA ASP A 439 -17.62 39.32 -8.18
C ASP A 439 -16.44 40.28 -8.47
N GLY A 440 -15.28 39.98 -7.91
CA GLY A 440 -14.00 40.63 -8.18
C GLY A 440 -13.85 41.99 -7.50
N ASP A 441 -14.53 42.24 -6.40
CA ASP A 441 -14.47 43.51 -5.66
C ASP A 441 -13.26 43.60 -4.70
N GLY A 442 -12.64 42.45 -4.38
CA GLY A 442 -11.47 42.32 -3.51
C GLY A 442 -11.77 41.91 -2.08
N LEU A 443 -13.02 41.62 -1.73
CA LEU A 443 -13.44 40.83 -0.58
C LEU A 443 -13.57 39.36 -0.99
N LYS A 444 -13.56 38.46 -0.01
CA LYS A 444 -13.84 37.05 -0.26
C LYS A 444 -15.33 36.79 -0.14
N ASP A 445 -15.87 35.86 -0.91
CA ASP A 445 -17.29 35.53 -0.89
C ASP A 445 -17.72 35.08 0.53
N GLY A 446 -16.87 34.34 1.24
CA GLY A 446 -17.08 33.95 2.63
C GLY A 446 -17.03 35.05 3.69
N ASP A 447 -16.38 36.18 3.41
CA ASP A 447 -16.32 37.30 4.36
C ASP A 447 -17.59 38.17 4.31
N GLU A 448 -18.20 38.29 3.15
CA GLU A 448 -19.27 39.26 2.85
C GLU A 448 -20.59 39.03 3.61
N PRO A 449 -21.12 37.79 3.72
CA PRO A 449 -22.33 37.50 4.48
C PRO A 449 -22.24 37.93 5.95
N TYR A 450 -21.05 37.88 6.57
CA TYR A 450 -20.86 38.27 7.98
C TYR A 450 -21.06 39.76 8.23
N ILE A 451 -20.86 40.59 7.20
CA ILE A 451 -21.05 42.04 7.26
C ILE A 451 -22.30 42.52 6.49
N GLY A 452 -23.08 41.57 5.96
CA GLY A 452 -24.38 41.80 5.33
C GLY A 452 -24.29 42.27 3.88
N LEU A 453 -23.21 41.91 3.19
CA LEU A 453 -22.98 42.15 1.76
C LEU A 453 -23.43 40.93 0.93
N ASP A 454 -23.55 41.13 -0.39
CA ASP A 454 -23.98 40.10 -1.34
C ASP A 454 -22.77 39.65 -2.18
N PRO A 455 -22.26 38.43 -2.00
CA PRO A 455 -20.99 38.00 -2.61
C PRO A 455 -21.02 37.82 -4.13
N THR A 456 -22.18 38.07 -4.75
CA THR A 456 -22.33 38.01 -6.22
C THR A 456 -22.40 39.40 -6.85
N ASN A 457 -22.22 40.46 -6.06
CA ASN A 457 -22.48 41.82 -6.47
C ASN A 457 -21.49 42.83 -5.84
N PRO A 458 -20.61 43.45 -6.63
CA PRO A 458 -19.47 44.23 -6.12
C PRO A 458 -19.88 45.61 -5.54
N GLU A 459 -21.19 45.85 -5.42
CA GLU A 459 -21.80 47.08 -4.94
C GLU A 459 -23.12 46.80 -4.20
N THR A 460 -23.06 46.61 -2.89
CA THR A 460 -24.22 46.47 -2.01
C THR A 460 -24.62 47.83 -1.41
N PHE A 461 -25.92 48.07 -1.23
CA PHE A 461 -26.45 49.33 -0.69
C PHE A 461 -26.06 50.61 -1.47
N ASP A 462 -25.82 50.50 -2.79
CA ASP A 462 -25.33 51.58 -3.66
C ASP A 462 -23.95 52.15 -3.24
N VAL A 463 -23.10 51.30 -2.63
CA VAL A 463 -21.69 51.60 -2.32
C VAL A 463 -20.82 50.42 -2.72
N PRO A 464 -19.61 50.64 -3.28
CA PRO A 464 -18.69 49.53 -3.52
C PRO A 464 -18.39 48.79 -2.22
N ASP A 465 -18.36 47.47 -2.27
CA ASP A 465 -18.32 46.64 -1.06
C ASP A 465 -16.96 46.73 -0.35
N ALA A 466 -15.87 46.82 -1.11
CA ALA A 466 -14.55 47.24 -0.63
C ALA A 466 -14.51 48.62 0.06
N GLU A 467 -15.50 49.50 -0.16
CA GLU A 467 -15.64 50.81 0.50
C GLU A 467 -16.70 50.82 1.62
N TYR A 468 -17.46 49.74 1.81
CA TYR A 468 -18.50 49.66 2.83
C TYR A 468 -17.90 49.54 4.23
N VAL A 469 -18.21 50.52 5.08
CA VAL A 469 -17.73 50.57 6.48
C VAL A 469 -18.80 50.00 7.41
N SER A 470 -18.48 48.91 8.09
CA SER A 470 -19.34 48.24 9.06
C SER A 470 -18.83 48.41 10.51
N ASN A 471 -19.75 48.35 11.48
CA ASN A 471 -19.39 48.25 12.90
C ASN A 471 -19.48 46.79 13.32
N GLN A 472 -18.36 46.23 13.77
CA GLN A 472 -18.26 44.83 14.19
C GLN A 472 -17.90 44.75 15.67
N THR A 473 -18.39 43.70 16.34
CA THR A 473 -18.08 43.42 17.74
C THR A 473 -17.51 42.02 17.86
N ILE A 474 -16.22 41.93 18.18
CA ILE A 474 -15.54 40.67 18.46
C ILE A 474 -15.71 40.39 19.96
N ALA A 475 -16.49 39.35 20.25
CA ALA A 475 -16.83 38.99 21.62
C ALA A 475 -15.65 38.36 22.37
N GLU A 476 -15.73 38.33 23.70
CA GLU A 476 -14.68 37.74 24.56
C GLU A 476 -14.44 36.26 24.30
N ASN A 477 -15.45 35.54 23.82
CA ASN A 477 -15.41 34.12 23.49
C ASN A 477 -15.15 33.85 21.99
N SER A 478 -14.79 34.87 21.20
CA SER A 478 -14.42 34.69 19.80
C SER A 478 -13.17 33.83 19.67
N GLU A 479 -13.16 32.92 18.69
CA GLU A 479 -11.98 32.10 18.36
C GLU A 479 -10.78 32.96 17.97
N ALA A 480 -11.01 34.11 17.31
CA ALA A 480 -9.97 35.07 16.96
C ALA A 480 -9.19 35.61 18.17
N LEU A 481 -9.77 35.56 19.38
CA LEU A 481 -9.17 36.02 20.63
C LEU A 481 -8.76 34.87 21.57
N ARG A 482 -8.91 33.61 21.17
CA ARG A 482 -8.71 32.45 22.06
C ARG A 482 -7.30 32.37 22.67
N GLU A 483 -6.27 32.79 21.94
CA GLU A 483 -4.89 32.80 22.44
C GLU A 483 -4.66 33.82 23.57
N ILE A 484 -5.43 34.91 23.59
CA ILE A 484 -5.26 35.99 24.57
C ILE A 484 -6.31 35.93 25.69
N ASN A 485 -7.45 35.28 25.46
CA ASN A 485 -8.56 35.13 26.39
C ASN A 485 -8.60 33.72 27.01
N THR A 486 -7.48 33.26 27.58
CA THR A 486 -7.39 31.95 28.24
C THR A 486 -8.08 31.94 29.60
N ASP A 487 -8.45 30.77 30.15
CA ASP A 487 -9.15 30.68 31.45
C ASP A 487 -8.37 31.31 32.61
N ASP A 488 -7.04 31.25 32.58
CA ASP A 488 -6.16 31.86 33.57
C ASP A 488 -5.86 33.35 33.29
N SER A 489 -6.46 33.92 32.25
CA SER A 489 -6.21 35.30 31.88
C SER A 489 -6.82 36.26 32.91
N PRO A 490 -6.03 37.20 33.47
CA PRO A 490 -6.52 38.13 34.49
C PRO A 490 -7.47 39.19 33.93
N TYR A 491 -7.66 39.20 32.62
CA TYR A 491 -8.72 39.92 31.92
C TYR A 491 -9.23 39.07 30.75
N LYS A 492 -10.45 39.35 30.30
CA LYS A 492 -10.96 38.96 28.98
C LYS A 492 -11.12 40.20 28.12
N MET A 493 -10.69 40.13 26.86
CA MET A 493 -10.77 41.24 25.91
C MET A 493 -11.95 41.06 24.96
N SER A 494 -12.68 42.13 24.68
CA SER A 494 -13.55 42.25 23.51
C SER A 494 -13.17 43.49 22.70
N ILE A 495 -13.55 43.52 21.42
CA ILE A 495 -13.18 44.58 20.49
C ILE A 495 -14.45 45.11 19.81
N GLU A 496 -14.64 46.42 19.83
CA GLU A 496 -15.55 47.08 18.88
C GLU A 496 -14.71 47.76 17.81
N ILE A 497 -14.99 47.48 16.55
CA ILE A 497 -14.20 47.96 15.41
C ILE A 497 -15.11 48.53 14.33
N GLU A 498 -14.66 49.60 13.71
CA GLU A 498 -15.25 50.21 12.52
C GLU A 498 -14.24 50.05 11.39
N SER A 499 -14.60 49.32 10.35
CA SER A 499 -13.71 48.99 9.23
C SER A 499 -14.47 48.57 7.98
N THR A 500 -13.76 48.52 6.84
CA THR A 500 -14.15 47.70 5.69
C THR A 500 -13.81 46.22 5.94
N GLY A 501 -14.44 45.30 5.19
CA GLY A 501 -14.20 43.85 5.26
C GLY A 501 -14.59 43.19 6.59
N TYR A 502 -14.57 41.86 6.64
CA TYR A 502 -14.88 41.09 7.84
C TYR A 502 -13.64 40.92 8.74
N VAL A 503 -13.63 41.61 9.88
CA VAL A 503 -12.45 41.66 10.77
C VAL A 503 -12.29 40.38 11.55
N GLU A 504 -13.36 39.80 12.08
CA GLU A 504 -13.23 38.66 13.00
C GLU A 504 -12.61 37.44 12.32
N GLY A 505 -12.98 37.13 11.07
CA GLY A 505 -12.35 36.08 10.26
C GLY A 505 -10.90 36.40 9.87
N ASN A 506 -10.55 37.68 9.76
CA ASN A 506 -9.24 38.15 9.36
C ASN A 506 -8.33 38.59 10.52
N LEU A 507 -8.78 38.47 11.77
CA LEU A 507 -8.05 38.92 12.96
C LEU A 507 -7.21 37.79 13.54
N LYS A 508 -5.92 38.07 13.73
CA LYS A 508 -5.01 37.24 14.51
C LYS A 508 -4.62 37.96 15.79
N ALA A 509 -5.01 37.41 16.93
CA ALA A 509 -4.59 37.87 18.25
C ALA A 509 -3.60 36.87 18.87
N LYS A 510 -2.44 37.35 19.33
CA LYS A 510 -1.43 36.51 19.99
C LYS A 510 -0.69 37.26 21.09
N GLU A 511 0.00 36.53 21.97
CA GLU A 511 0.93 37.13 22.92
C GLU A 511 2.19 37.66 22.20
N THR A 512 2.54 38.93 22.45
CA THR A 512 3.81 39.49 21.94
C THR A 512 5.02 38.84 22.61
N SER A 513 6.14 38.73 21.88
CA SER A 513 7.44 38.38 22.50
C SER A 513 7.88 39.38 23.59
N TYR A 514 7.43 40.63 23.49
CA TYR A 514 7.67 41.68 24.48
C TYR A 514 7.04 41.38 25.83
N SER A 515 5.89 40.69 25.86
CA SER A 515 5.16 40.33 27.08
C SER A 515 6.07 39.75 28.18
N LYS A 516 6.98 38.84 27.81
CA LYS A 516 7.96 38.23 28.74
C LYS A 516 9.07 39.19 29.18
N ALA A 517 9.49 40.10 28.30
CA ALA A 517 10.57 41.04 28.56
C ALA A 517 10.13 42.20 29.47
N ILE A 518 8.84 42.57 29.43
CA ILE A 518 8.29 43.66 30.23
C ILE A 518 7.57 43.18 31.49
N ARG A 519 7.33 41.87 31.65
CA ARG A 519 6.57 41.28 32.77
C ARG A 519 7.10 41.77 34.12
N ASN A 520 6.27 42.54 34.82
CA ASN A 520 6.52 43.03 36.17
C ASN A 520 5.18 43.24 36.89
N ASP A 521 5.23 43.50 38.19
CA ASP A 521 4.04 43.62 39.05
C ASP A 521 3.10 44.79 38.69
N ALA A 522 3.50 45.68 37.77
CA ALA A 522 2.67 46.77 37.26
C ALA A 522 1.89 46.43 35.97
N ILE A 523 2.04 45.21 35.42
CA ILE A 523 1.33 44.77 34.22
C ILE A 523 0.31 43.70 34.59
N LEU A 524 -0.91 43.86 34.09
CA LEU A 524 -1.98 42.89 34.24
C LEU A 524 -2.10 42.05 32.96
N GLY A 525 -1.83 40.76 33.06
CA GLY A 525 -1.93 39.83 31.95
C GLY A 525 -0.78 39.94 30.95
N ILE A 526 -1.10 39.71 29.68
CA ILE A 526 -0.14 39.75 28.57
C ILE A 526 -0.22 41.07 27.81
N ALA A 527 0.77 41.35 26.97
CA ALA A 527 0.67 42.38 25.93
C ALA A 527 0.24 41.73 24.60
N PRO A 528 -1.03 41.91 24.15
CA PRO A 528 -1.52 41.28 22.94
C PRO A 528 -1.04 42.02 21.68
N GLU A 529 -0.73 41.27 20.63
CA GLU A 529 -0.55 41.74 19.26
C GLU A 529 -1.83 41.40 18.50
N LEU A 530 -2.45 42.42 17.91
CA LEU A 530 -3.64 42.27 17.08
C LEU A 530 -3.25 42.64 15.65
N THR A 531 -3.36 41.69 14.73
CA THR A 531 -3.08 41.89 13.30
C THR A 531 -4.31 41.53 12.49
N CYS A 532 -4.74 42.43 11.61
CA CYS A 532 -5.85 42.19 10.70
C CYS A 532 -5.34 42.12 9.26
N GLY A 533 -6.01 41.35 8.41
CA GLY A 533 -5.71 41.21 6.98
C GLY A 533 -5.81 42.53 6.21
N ASN A 534 -5.24 42.56 5.00
CA ASN A 534 -5.19 43.76 4.16
C ASN A 534 -6.56 44.18 3.59
N SER A 535 -7.55 43.29 3.60
CA SER A 535 -8.95 43.57 3.22
C SER A 535 -9.66 44.50 4.22
N CYS A 536 -9.15 44.61 5.45
CA CYS A 536 -9.76 45.42 6.49
C CYS A 536 -9.09 46.78 6.66
N ASN A 537 -9.74 47.84 6.18
CA ASN A 537 -9.32 49.21 6.45
C ASN A 537 -9.97 49.74 7.73
N ILE A 538 -9.21 49.76 8.81
CA ILE A 538 -9.71 50.08 10.16
C ILE A 538 -9.74 51.60 10.37
N SER A 539 -10.94 52.15 10.57
CA SER A 539 -11.13 53.58 10.87
C SER A 539 -11.18 53.87 12.38
N LYS A 540 -11.69 52.93 13.18
CA LYS A 540 -11.82 53.08 14.64
C LYS A 540 -11.74 51.73 15.35
N VAL A 541 -11.07 51.70 16.51
CA VAL A 541 -10.99 50.53 17.39
C VAL A 541 -11.24 50.95 18.82
N VAL A 542 -12.07 50.18 19.53
CA VAL A 542 -12.27 50.26 20.98
C VAL A 542 -11.97 48.91 21.59
N LEU A 543 -10.91 48.83 22.39
CA LEU A 543 -10.56 47.63 23.15
C LEU A 543 -11.22 47.70 24.51
N LYS A 544 -11.98 46.66 24.86
CA LYS A 544 -12.61 46.52 26.18
C LYS A 544 -11.94 45.39 26.94
N PHE A 545 -11.56 45.66 28.18
CA PHE A 545 -10.93 44.69 29.07
C PHE A 545 -11.86 44.44 30.26
N ASN A 546 -12.36 43.22 30.38
CA ASN A 546 -13.12 42.74 31.51
C ASN A 546 -12.16 42.05 32.49
N ILE A 547 -11.82 42.73 33.59
CA ILE A 547 -10.79 42.28 34.54
C ILE A 547 -11.42 41.31 35.53
N ALA A 548 -10.76 40.16 35.76
CA ALA A 548 -11.22 39.16 36.72
C ALA A 548 -11.25 39.72 38.15
N ASP A 549 -12.27 39.37 38.95
CA ASP A 549 -12.47 39.89 40.31
C ASP A 549 -11.23 39.71 41.22
N GLU A 550 -10.56 38.57 41.11
CA GLU A 550 -9.30 38.28 41.83
C GLU A 550 -8.15 39.26 41.50
N SER A 551 -8.19 39.84 40.30
CA SER A 551 -7.25 40.87 39.84
C SER A 551 -7.67 42.27 40.27
N VAL A 552 -8.93 42.47 40.67
CA VAL A 552 -9.46 43.73 41.20
C VAL A 552 -9.17 43.87 42.70
N ASP A 553 -9.34 42.82 43.50
CA ASP A 553 -9.27 42.83 44.98
C ASP A 553 -7.86 42.63 45.59
N ASN A 554 -6.86 43.40 45.16
CA ASN A 554 -5.51 43.34 45.76
C ASN A 554 -5.12 44.68 46.42
N GLU A 555 -5.64 44.94 47.62
CA GLU A 555 -5.18 46.02 48.49
C GLU A 555 -3.85 45.64 49.15
N LEU A 556 -2.72 45.80 48.45
CA LEU A 556 -1.40 45.47 49.03
C LEU A 556 -0.83 46.52 50.00
N ASN A 557 -1.55 47.61 50.29
CA ASN A 557 -1.02 48.71 51.13
C ASN A 557 0.40 49.16 50.72
N LEU A 558 0.69 49.19 49.41
CA LEU A 558 2.05 49.38 48.87
C LEU A 558 2.63 50.79 49.10
N PHE A 559 1.78 51.81 49.25
CA PHE A 559 2.20 53.19 49.51
C PHE A 559 1.45 53.77 50.72
N PRO A 560 1.68 53.23 51.93
CA PRO A 560 0.91 53.61 53.11
C PRO A 560 1.18 55.05 53.55
N ASP A 561 2.28 55.66 53.10
CA ASP A 561 2.74 56.98 53.55
C ASP A 561 2.44 58.12 52.56
N GLU A 562 1.87 57.83 51.38
CA GLU A 562 1.54 58.82 50.35
C GLU A 562 0.02 58.84 50.08
N PRO A 563 -0.75 59.74 50.71
CA PRO A 563 -2.22 59.75 50.67
C PRO A 563 -2.80 59.89 49.25
N ASP A 564 -2.09 60.59 48.36
CA ASP A 564 -2.50 60.81 46.97
C ASP A 564 -2.33 59.57 46.08
N LEU A 565 -1.61 58.55 46.58
CA LEU A 565 -1.32 57.29 45.88
C LEU A 565 -2.02 56.08 46.52
N GLN A 566 -2.75 56.28 47.61
CA GLN A 566 -3.56 55.23 48.23
C GLN A 566 -4.77 54.88 47.36
N GLY A 567 -4.97 53.59 47.09
CA GLY A 567 -6.07 53.07 46.26
C GLY A 567 -5.81 53.10 44.74
N LEU A 568 -4.68 53.65 44.27
CA LEU A 568 -4.30 53.61 42.86
C LEU A 568 -3.59 52.29 42.52
N LYS A 569 -4.34 51.30 42.01
CA LYS A 569 -3.77 50.35 41.04
C LYS A 569 -3.66 51.10 39.71
N ARG A 570 -2.45 51.47 39.27
CA ARG A 570 -2.24 52.05 37.93
C ARG A 570 -2.58 51.02 36.86
N LEU A 571 -3.87 50.85 36.56
CA LEU A 571 -4.31 50.26 35.30
C LEU A 571 -4.26 51.39 34.28
N THR A 572 -3.06 51.67 33.78
CA THR A 572 -2.88 52.56 32.64
C THR A 572 -2.66 51.65 31.44
N ILE A 573 -3.53 51.73 30.44
CA ILE A 573 -3.32 51.02 29.17
C ILE A 573 -2.18 51.75 28.47
N PHE A 574 -1.17 51.01 28.03
CA PHE A 574 -0.09 51.55 27.24
C PHE A 574 -0.15 50.95 25.84
N LYS A 575 0.00 51.78 24.80
CA LYS A 575 0.19 51.35 23.41
C LYS A 575 1.66 51.53 23.04
N TYR A 576 2.22 50.52 22.41
CA TYR A 576 3.52 50.64 21.75
C TYR A 576 3.31 51.26 20.37
N PHE A 577 3.98 52.38 20.12
CA PHE A 577 3.97 53.08 18.84
C PHE A 577 5.26 52.73 18.10
N GLU A 578 5.18 51.87 17.08
CA GLU A 578 6.35 51.35 16.36
C GLU A 578 7.15 52.46 15.67
N ASP A 579 6.44 53.40 15.07
CA ASP A 579 6.96 54.59 14.38
C ASP A 579 7.75 55.53 15.31
N MET A 580 7.46 55.50 16.61
CA MET A 580 8.23 56.21 17.63
C MET A 580 9.18 55.30 18.41
N ASN A 581 9.03 53.99 18.28
CA ASN A 581 9.67 52.98 19.13
C ASN A 581 9.48 53.28 20.63
N MET A 582 8.26 53.65 21.04
CA MET A 582 7.94 54.05 22.42
C MET A 582 6.63 53.43 22.91
N LEU A 583 6.63 53.00 24.18
CA LEU A 583 5.44 52.60 24.92
C LEU A 583 4.86 53.82 25.64
N LEU A 584 3.67 54.27 25.26
CA LEU A 584 3.02 55.47 25.80
C LEU A 584 1.65 55.15 26.42
N PRO A 585 1.25 55.84 27.50
CA PRO A 585 -0.08 55.69 28.05
C PRO A 585 -1.12 56.26 27.07
N ILE A 586 -2.22 55.52 26.87
CA ILE A 586 -3.35 55.95 26.02
C ILE A 586 -4.53 56.42 26.86
#